data_AF-A0A9X1SGH9-F1
#
_entry.id   AF-A0A9X1SGH9-F1
#
_cell.length_a   1.000
_cell.length_b   1.000
_cell.length_c   1.000
_cell.angle_alpha   90.00
_cell.angle_beta   90.00
_cell.angle_gamma   90.00
#
_symmetry.space_group_name_H-M   'P 1'
#
loop_
_entity.id
_entity.type
_entity.pdbx_description
1 polymer ?
#
loop_
_entity_poly.entity_id
_entity_poly.type
_entity_poly.pdbx_seq_one_letter_code
_entity_poly.pdbx_strand_id
1 'polypeptide(L)'
;MLLTHPGAALIDCDDCQNYLYDLETGRRVTFRQGPDRLETPQPRLPGMPLQCGSCPKRSPAAAKALELSAKNWKTYRLWREVRATYGRCLSPAMARDSIVRRNLAAIDAVVQRHESSERGRYE
;
A
#
# COMPACT_ATOMS: atom_id res chain seq x y z
N MET A 1 -6.73 0.84 -8.21
CA MET A 1 -6.70 0.11 -6.92
C MET A 1 -5.37 0.45 -6.25
N LEU A 2 -5.28 0.67 -4.93
CA LEU A 2 -4.01 1.13 -4.31
C LEU A 2 -2.82 0.19 -4.59
N LEU A 3 -3.09 -1.10 -4.80
CA LEU A 3 -2.12 -2.13 -5.18
C LEU A 3 -1.32 -1.81 -6.44
N THR A 4 -1.84 -1.00 -7.37
CA THR A 4 -1.15 -0.62 -8.62
C THR A 4 -0.46 0.73 -8.53
N HIS A 5 -0.42 1.35 -7.35
CA HIS A 5 0.19 2.66 -7.10
C HIS A 5 1.01 2.60 -5.80
N PRO A 6 2.15 1.88 -5.81
CA PRO A 6 2.93 1.62 -4.59
C PRO A 6 3.45 2.91 -3.94
N GLY A 7 3.86 3.91 -4.72
CA GLY A 7 4.26 5.21 -4.19
C GLY A 7 3.16 5.86 -3.37
N ALA A 8 1.97 6.02 -3.96
CA ALA A 8 0.81 6.56 -3.26
C ALA A 8 0.41 5.76 -2.00
N ALA A 9 0.64 4.44 -1.99
CA ALA A 9 0.36 3.61 -0.82
C ALA A 9 1.22 3.98 0.40
N LEU A 10 2.49 4.34 0.18
CA LEU A 10 3.46 4.71 1.21
C LEU A 10 3.24 6.08 1.85
N ILE A 11 2.47 6.96 1.19
CA ILE A 11 2.29 8.34 1.63
C ILE A 11 1.27 8.43 2.77
N ASP A 12 1.65 9.01 3.90
CA ASP A 12 0.72 9.39 4.95
C ASP A 12 -0.09 10.64 4.54
N CYS A 13 -1.42 10.60 4.71
CA CYS A 13 -2.29 11.69 4.26
C CYS A 13 -2.20 12.95 5.12
N ASP A 14 -1.87 12.85 6.40
CA ASP A 14 -1.69 14.00 7.28
C ASP A 14 -0.34 14.64 7.00
N ASP A 15 0.69 13.84 6.72
CA ASP A 15 1.98 14.38 6.27
C ASP A 15 1.93 15.01 4.87
N CYS A 16 1.17 14.40 3.96
CA CYS A 16 0.94 14.92 2.61
C CYS A 16 0.26 16.29 2.58
N GLN A 17 -0.45 16.68 3.65
CA GLN A 17 -1.03 18.03 3.77
C GLN A 17 0.03 19.09 4.02
N ASN A 18 1.18 18.69 4.57
CA ASN A 18 2.27 19.59 4.94
C ASN A 18 3.39 19.62 3.90
N TYR A 19 3.64 18.51 3.20
CA TYR A 19 4.76 18.36 2.27
C TYR A 19 4.35 17.90 0.88
N LEU A 20 5.19 18.22 -0.11
CA LEU A 20 5.07 17.70 -1.46
C LEU A 20 5.63 16.29 -1.57
N TYR A 21 4.95 15.45 -2.35
CA TYR A 21 5.33 14.07 -2.59
C TYR A 21 5.23 13.74 -4.07
N ASP A 22 6.16 12.90 -4.51
CA ASP A 22 6.05 12.17 -5.78
C ASP A 22 5.11 10.96 -5.57
N LEU A 23 4.01 10.91 -6.34
CA LEU A 23 3.02 9.84 -6.24
C LEU A 23 3.49 8.50 -6.84
N GLU A 24 4.47 8.53 -7.73
CA GLU A 24 5.05 7.33 -8.33
C GLU A 24 5.96 6.62 -7.33
N THR A 25 6.88 7.38 -6.72
CA THR A 25 7.87 6.83 -5.79
C THR A 25 7.43 6.82 -4.32
N GLY A 26 6.44 7.64 -3.97
CA GLY A 26 5.99 7.81 -2.58
C GLY A 26 6.95 8.61 -1.71
N ARG A 27 7.98 9.24 -2.30
CA ARG A 27 9.01 10.00 -1.58
C ARG A 27 8.63 11.47 -1.49
N ARG A 28 9.04 12.12 -0.39
CA ARG A 28 8.95 13.58 -0.26
C ARG A 28 9.82 14.22 -1.34
N VAL A 29 9.29 15.24 -1.99
CA VAL A 29 10.08 16.14 -2.83
C VAL A 29 10.98 16.93 -1.90
N THR A 30 12.28 16.95 -2.17
CA THR A 30 13.27 17.68 -1.40
C THR A 30 13.89 18.79 -2.24
N PHE A 31 14.38 19.83 -1.57
CA PHE A 31 15.19 20.88 -2.16
C PHE A 31 16.45 21.08 -1.33
N ARG A 32 17.51 21.60 -1.95
CA ARG A 32 18.78 21.86 -1.27
C ARG A 32 18.77 23.26 -0.67
N GLN A 33 19.03 23.35 0.64
CA GLN A 33 19.03 24.62 1.36
C GLN A 33 20.37 24.86 2.07
N GLY A 34 20.77 26.14 2.15
CA GLY A 34 21.96 26.58 2.89
C GLY A 34 23.29 26.37 2.15
N PRO A 35 24.40 26.80 2.76
CA PRO A 35 25.75 26.67 2.18
C PRO A 35 26.16 25.22 1.97
N ASP A 36 25.74 24.33 2.88
CA ASP A 36 26.06 22.89 2.84
C ASP A 36 25.12 22.07 1.94
N ARG A 37 24.14 22.71 1.29
CA ARG A 37 23.19 22.09 0.36
C ARG A 37 22.46 20.87 0.94
N LEU A 38 22.03 20.95 2.19
CA LEU A 38 21.28 19.88 2.86
C LEU A 38 19.93 19.67 2.17
N GLU A 39 19.54 18.41 1.98
CA GLU A 39 18.24 18.05 1.40
C GLU A 39 17.14 18.19 2.47
N THR A 40 16.27 19.18 2.26
CA THR A 40 15.15 19.47 3.14
C THR A 40 13.83 19.15 2.43
N PRO A 41 12.85 18.52 3.09
CA PRO A 41 11.52 18.33 2.54
C PRO A 41 10.87 19.64 2.10
N GLN A 42 10.28 19.66 0.90
CA GLN A 42 9.58 20.83 0.38
C GLN A 42 8.20 20.96 1.03
N PRO A 43 7.96 21.99 1.87
CA PRO A 43 6.65 22.23 2.44
C PRO A 43 5.70 22.71 1.34
N ARG A 44 4.40 22.45 1.54
CA ARG A 44 3.36 23.03 0.69
C ARG A 44 3.22 24.52 0.98
N LEU A 45 3.06 25.31 -0.08
CA LEU A 45 2.73 26.72 0.05
C LEU A 45 1.26 26.90 0.46
N PRO A 46 0.93 27.97 1.21
CA PRO A 46 -0.47 28.30 1.52
C PRO A 46 -1.32 28.37 0.24
N GLY A 47 -2.46 27.67 0.22
CA GLY A 47 -3.38 27.64 -0.93
C GLY A 47 -2.99 26.66 -2.05
N MET A 48 -1.86 25.96 -1.95
CA MET A 48 -1.48 24.95 -2.94
C MET A 48 -2.45 23.75 -2.88
N PRO A 49 -3.04 23.32 -4.02
CA PRO A 49 -3.97 22.21 -4.02
C PRO A 49 -3.30 20.89 -3.63
N LEU A 50 -4.04 20.06 -2.90
CA LEU A 50 -3.62 18.68 -2.62
C LEU A 50 -3.67 17.85 -3.89
N GLN A 51 -2.70 16.96 -4.05
CA GLN A 51 -2.68 15.95 -5.13
C GLN A 51 -3.72 14.83 -4.96
N CYS A 52 -4.67 15.01 -4.05
CA CYS A 52 -5.80 14.11 -3.80
C CYS A 52 -6.62 13.81 -5.07
N GLY A 53 -6.75 14.78 -6.00
CA GLY A 53 -7.46 14.57 -7.27
C GLY A 53 -6.81 13.53 -8.19
N SER A 54 -5.49 13.33 -8.06
CA SER A 54 -4.72 12.36 -8.85
C SER A 54 -4.30 11.14 -8.02
N CYS A 55 -4.33 11.26 -6.69
CA CYS A 55 -3.97 10.20 -5.78
C CYS A 55 -5.09 9.14 -5.72
N PRO A 56 -4.76 7.83 -5.84
CA PRO A 56 -5.72 6.74 -5.72
C PRO A 56 -6.41 6.68 -4.35
N LYS A 57 -5.83 7.32 -3.31
CA LYS A 57 -6.47 7.45 -1.99
C LYS A 57 -7.64 8.44 -2.00
N ARG A 58 -7.70 9.37 -2.96
CA ARG A 58 -8.73 10.41 -3.19
C ARG A 58 -8.94 11.44 -2.07
N SER A 59 -8.92 11.03 -0.81
CA SER A 59 -9.02 11.91 0.34
C SER A 59 -8.44 11.22 1.59
N PRO A 60 -8.08 11.97 2.65
CA PRO A 60 -7.66 11.37 3.91
C PRO A 60 -8.71 10.43 4.51
N ALA A 61 -10.00 10.76 4.39
CA ALA A 61 -11.09 9.91 4.87
C ALA A 61 -11.18 8.59 4.08
N ALA A 62 -11.03 8.64 2.76
CA ALA A 62 -11.01 7.45 1.92
C ALA A 62 -9.73 6.62 2.10
N ALA A 63 -8.59 7.25 2.41
CA ALA A 63 -7.35 6.56 2.72
C ALA A 63 -7.51 5.59 3.90
N LYS A 64 -8.16 6.01 4.98
CA LYS A 64 -8.45 5.15 6.14
C LYS A 64 -9.28 3.92 5.78
N ALA A 65 -10.21 4.04 4.83
CA ALA A 65 -11.00 2.92 4.36
C ALA A 65 -10.19 1.92 3.50
N LEU A 66 -9.05 2.35 2.95
CA LEU A 66 -8.13 1.51 2.17
C LEU A 66 -7.10 0.79 3.05
N GLU A 67 -6.95 1.18 4.31
CA GLU A 67 -6.06 0.52 5.25
C GLU A 67 -6.59 -0.84 5.68
N LEU A 68 -5.70 -1.80 5.81
CA LEU A 68 -6.07 -3.10 6.38
C LEU A 68 -6.35 -2.94 7.87
N SER A 69 -7.55 -3.34 8.29
CA SER A 69 -7.86 -3.49 9.70
C SER A 69 -6.90 -4.50 10.37
N ALA A 70 -6.75 -4.45 11.70
CA ALA A 70 -5.92 -5.40 12.43
C ALA A 70 -6.32 -6.87 12.17
N LYS A 71 -7.61 -7.15 11.96
CA LYS A 71 -8.10 -8.48 11.59
C LYS A 71 -7.62 -8.88 10.19
N ASN A 72 -7.72 -7.96 9.22
CA ASN A 72 -7.27 -8.21 7.85
C ASN A 72 -5.76 -8.42 7.78
N TRP A 73 -4.98 -7.66 8.57
CA TRP A 73 -3.54 -7.85 8.71
C TRP A 73 -3.17 -9.24 9.21
N LYS A 74 -3.86 -9.75 10.23
CA LYS A 74 -3.65 -11.12 10.73
C LYS A 74 -3.94 -12.16 9.66
N THR A 75 -5.05 -12.01 8.93
CA THR A 75 -5.40 -12.92 7.82
C THR A 75 -4.36 -12.88 6.70
N TYR A 76 -3.89 -11.69 6.32
CA TYR A 76 -2.83 -11.54 5.32
C TYR A 76 -1.51 -12.18 5.77
N ARG A 77 -1.12 -11.99 7.03
CA ARG A 77 0.06 -12.64 7.61
C ARG A 77 -0.08 -14.17 7.58
N LEU A 78 -1.22 -14.71 7.98
CA LEU A 78 -1.49 -16.14 7.90
C LEU A 78 -1.38 -16.64 6.45
N TRP A 79 -1.92 -15.92 5.48
CA TRP A 79 -1.76 -16.27 4.06
C TRP A 79 -0.30 -16.33 3.64
N ARG A 80 0.54 -15.36 4.06
CA ARG A 80 1.98 -15.38 3.75
C ARG A 80 2.68 -16.60 4.34
N GLU A 81 2.37 -16.94 5.59
CA GLU A 81 2.94 -18.11 6.27
C GLU A 81 2.50 -19.41 5.59
N VAL A 82 1.22 -19.52 5.20
CA VAL A 82 0.67 -20.65 4.44
C VAL A 82 1.37 -20.79 3.10
N ARG A 83 1.54 -19.69 2.33
CA ARG A 83 2.22 -19.70 1.03
C ARG A 83 3.68 -20.12 1.16
N ALA A 84 4.40 -19.61 2.16
CA ALA A 84 5.81 -19.93 2.39
C ALA A 84 6.03 -21.39 2.84
N THR A 85 5.08 -21.97 3.58
CA THR A 85 5.19 -23.33 4.14
C THR A 85 4.43 -24.39 3.33
N TYR A 86 3.85 -24.01 2.19
CA TYR A 86 2.96 -24.85 1.40
C TYR A 86 1.84 -25.49 2.25
N GLY A 87 1.26 -24.70 3.17
CA GLY A 87 0.16 -25.10 4.05
C GLY A 87 0.55 -25.92 5.28
N ARG A 88 1.84 -26.24 5.48
CA ARG A 88 2.29 -27.04 6.65
C ARG A 88 2.14 -26.32 7.99
N CYS A 89 2.00 -24.99 8.00
CA CYS A 89 1.75 -24.23 9.23
C CYS A 89 0.31 -24.36 9.77
N LEU A 90 -0.62 -24.94 9.00
CA LEU A 90 -2.01 -25.09 9.42
C LEU A 90 -2.23 -26.36 10.23
N SER A 91 -3.02 -26.26 11.29
CA SER A 91 -3.54 -27.45 11.95
C SER A 91 -4.56 -28.18 11.05
N PRO A 92 -4.80 -29.49 11.25
CA PRO A 92 -5.83 -30.22 10.49
C PRO A 92 -7.24 -29.63 10.62
N ALA A 93 -7.54 -28.98 11.75
CA ALA A 93 -8.81 -28.26 11.93
C ALA A 93 -8.88 -27.01 11.04
N MET A 94 -7.85 -26.16 11.08
CA MET A 94 -7.78 -24.95 10.26
C MET A 94 -7.77 -25.25 8.76
N ALA A 95 -7.08 -26.31 8.35
CA ALA A 95 -7.02 -26.73 6.94
C ALA A 95 -8.41 -27.11 6.38
N ARG A 96 -9.33 -27.56 7.24
CA ARG A 96 -10.71 -27.93 6.86
C ARG A 96 -11.72 -26.78 7.06
N ASP A 97 -11.34 -25.72 7.75
CA ASP A 97 -12.19 -24.57 8.03
C ASP A 97 -12.54 -23.81 6.73
N SER A 98 -13.83 -23.66 6.44
CA SER A 98 -14.32 -23.05 5.21
C SER A 98 -14.12 -21.53 5.16
N ILE A 99 -14.09 -20.86 6.32
CA ILE A 99 -13.85 -19.42 6.44
C ILE A 99 -12.37 -19.14 6.16
N VAL A 100 -11.46 -19.92 6.76
CA VAL A 100 -10.02 -19.80 6.50
C VAL A 100 -9.74 -20.01 5.01
N ARG A 101 -10.22 -21.11 4.43
CA ARG A 101 -10.03 -21.41 3.00
C ARG A 101 -10.57 -20.31 2.09
N ARG A 102 -11.77 -19.79 2.36
CA ARG A 102 -12.38 -18.70 1.58
C ARG A 102 -11.53 -17.43 1.64
N ASN A 103 -11.09 -17.04 2.83
CA ASN A 103 -10.28 -15.83 3.01
C ASN A 103 -8.91 -15.95 2.34
N LEU A 104 -8.24 -17.09 2.51
CA LEU A 104 -6.94 -17.36 1.88
C LEU A 104 -7.07 -17.35 0.35
N ALA A 105 -8.09 -17.99 -0.21
CA ALA A 105 -8.35 -17.99 -1.66
C ALA A 105 -8.64 -16.59 -2.21
N ALA A 106 -9.40 -15.77 -1.47
CA ALA A 106 -9.70 -14.40 -1.89
C ALA A 106 -8.42 -13.54 -1.96
N ILE A 107 -7.53 -13.66 -0.97
CA ILE A 107 -6.23 -12.97 -0.98
C ILE A 107 -5.38 -13.47 -2.14
N ASP A 108 -5.31 -14.79 -2.34
CA ASP A 108 -4.51 -15.40 -3.40
C ASP A 108 -4.94 -14.92 -4.79
N ALA A 109 -6.25 -14.84 -5.05
CA ALA A 109 -6.78 -14.34 -6.31
C ALA A 109 -6.39 -12.87 -6.60
N VAL A 110 -6.35 -12.02 -5.56
CA VAL A 110 -5.89 -10.63 -5.70
C VAL A 110 -4.41 -10.57 -6.02
N VAL A 111 -3.59 -11.38 -5.35
CA VAL A 111 -2.15 -11.43 -5.55
C VAL A 111 -1.80 -11.97 -6.93
N GLN A 112 -2.42 -13.07 -7.37
CA GLN A 112 -2.22 -13.63 -8.71
C GLN A 112 -2.58 -12.63 -9.82
N ARG A 113 -3.68 -11.89 -9.66
CA ARG A 113 -4.07 -10.83 -10.60
C ARG A 113 -3.00 -9.75 -10.70
N HIS A 114 -2.43 -9.35 -9.56
CA HIS A 114 -1.37 -8.35 -9.53
C HIS A 114 -0.07 -8.88 -10.19
N GLU A 115 0.37 -10.09 -9.81
CA GLU A 115 1.55 -10.74 -10.39
C GLU A 115 1.42 -10.94 -11.91
N SER A 116 0.22 -11.25 -12.41
CA SER A 116 -0.04 -11.40 -13.85
C SER A 116 -0.01 -10.05 -14.58
N SER A 117 -0.56 -8.99 -13.96
CA SER A 117 -0.54 -7.64 -14.55
C SER A 117 0.88 -7.06 -14.65
N GLU A 118 1.78 -7.42 -13.73
CA GLU A 118 3.16 -6.98 -13.78
C GLU A 118 3.94 -7.68 -14.89
N ARG A 119 3.73 -8.98 -15.13
CA ARG A 119 4.40 -9.71 -16.22
C ARG A 119 4.09 -9.12 -17.60
N GLY A 120 2.81 -8.83 -17.87
CA GLY A 120 2.39 -8.23 -19.13
C GLY A 120 2.81 -6.76 -19.34
N ARG A 121 3.48 -6.11 -18.38
CA ARG A 121 4.07 -4.77 -18.55
C ARG A 121 5.50 -4.79 -19.09
N TYR A 122 6.17 -5.94 -19.02
CA TYR A 122 7.56 -6.13 -19.47
C TYR A 122 7.67 -6.92 -20.79
N GLU A 123 6.53 -7.33 -21.35
CA GLU A 123 6.40 -7.91 -22.70
C GLU A 123 5.96 -6.81 -23.68
#